data_AF-A0A358CS37-F1
#
_entry.id   AF-A0A358CS37-F1
#
_cell.length_a   1.000
_cell.length_b   1.000
_cell.length_c   1.000
_cell.angle_alpha   90.00
_cell.angle_beta   90.00
_cell.angle_gamma   90.00
#
_symmetry.space_group_name_H-M   'P 1'
#
loop_
_entity.id
_entity.type
_entity.pdbx_description
1 polymer ?
#
loop_
_entity_poly.entity_id
_entity_poly.type
_entity_poly.pdbx_seq_one_letter_code
_entity_poly.pdbx_strand_id
1 'polypeptide(L)'
;MATVPYRIESQEDFDEQDSGYPDPLTVVDAPYSDVARAEADSEQATVDDSSKLKNRNRRSLTTNKKQPSRKPFHKISEVRERQGVTLRNVARRLGIEMAVIRKQEKPDSDLRISDLLRWQRVLDVPLAELLEDDIDQLSGPVLVRSRMVKLMKTAAAIREQVGDNAGSQLVSQLIGQILEMMPELADITPWHTVGQRRTLDDVGRTARDTVPDDLFGR
;
A
#
# COMPACT_ATOMS: atom_id res chain seq x y z
N MET A 1 -13.07 22.25 -49.78
CA MET A 1 -12.82 22.34 -48.33
C MET A 1 -12.25 23.73 -48.07
N ALA A 2 -12.96 24.56 -47.31
CA ALA A 2 -12.64 25.97 -47.11
C ALA A 2 -11.73 26.13 -45.89
N THR A 3 -10.52 26.65 -46.10
CA THR A 3 -9.64 27.18 -45.06
C THR A 3 -9.75 28.70 -45.07
N VAL A 4 -10.28 29.27 -44.00
CA VAL A 4 -10.38 30.72 -43.78
C VAL A 4 -9.05 31.21 -43.17
N PRO A 5 -8.32 32.13 -43.79
CA PRO A 5 -7.18 32.79 -43.15
C PRO A 5 -7.68 33.96 -42.31
N TYR A 6 -7.44 33.94 -40.99
CA TYR A 6 -7.61 35.13 -40.17
C TYR A 6 -6.26 35.83 -40.00
N ARG A 7 -6.18 37.04 -40.56
CA ARG A 7 -5.10 38.02 -40.45
C ARG A 7 -5.38 38.88 -39.22
N ILE A 8 -4.43 38.98 -38.29
CA ILE A 8 -4.41 40.04 -37.26
C ILE A 8 -3.14 40.86 -37.51
N GLU A 9 -3.32 41.99 -38.17
CA GLU A 9 -2.42 43.16 -38.12
C GLU A 9 -2.74 43.86 -36.79
N SER A 10 -1.88 43.79 -35.78
CA SER A 10 -0.71 44.63 -35.48
C SER A 10 -1.07 45.97 -34.81
N GLN A 11 -0.40 46.19 -33.67
CA GLN A 11 0.17 47.46 -33.21
C GLN A 11 -0.67 48.33 -32.27
N GLU A 12 -0.37 48.22 -30.97
CA GLU A 12 -0.38 49.36 -30.05
C GLU A 12 0.93 49.32 -29.25
N ASP A 13 1.87 50.15 -29.68
CA ASP A 13 2.98 50.64 -28.89
C ASP A 13 2.41 51.64 -27.88
N PHE A 14 2.62 51.42 -26.57
CA PHE A 14 2.60 52.51 -25.60
C PHE A 14 3.72 52.31 -24.58
N ASP A 15 4.51 53.37 -24.49
CA ASP A 15 5.79 53.49 -23.83
C ASP A 15 5.75 53.30 -22.30
N GLU A 16 6.93 52.90 -21.84
CA GLU A 16 7.47 52.91 -20.50
C GLU A 16 7.24 54.26 -19.79
N GLN A 17 6.59 54.25 -18.63
CA GLN A 17 6.58 55.38 -17.69
C GLN A 17 6.47 54.90 -16.24
N ASP A 18 7.62 55.02 -15.57
CA ASP A 18 7.82 55.06 -14.13
C ASP A 18 6.89 56.12 -13.50
N SER A 19 5.94 55.69 -12.66
CA SER A 19 5.16 56.60 -11.83
C SER A 19 5.04 56.04 -10.41
N GLY A 20 5.86 56.56 -9.52
CA GLY A 20 5.80 56.33 -8.08
C GLY A 20 4.50 56.88 -7.49
N TYR A 21 3.51 56.01 -7.33
CA TYR A 21 2.36 56.26 -6.45
C TYR A 21 2.65 55.65 -5.07
N PRO A 22 2.77 56.46 -4.01
CA PRO A 22 2.96 55.96 -2.65
C PRO A 22 1.67 55.29 -2.15
N ASP A 23 1.82 54.08 -1.58
CA ASP A 23 0.74 53.28 -1.01
C ASP A 23 0.15 53.97 0.25
N PRO A 24 -1.13 54.37 0.25
CA PRO A 24 -1.77 55.10 1.37
C PRO A 24 -2.04 54.26 2.62
N LEU A 25 -1.52 53.03 2.72
CA LEU A 25 -1.68 52.15 3.90
C LEU A 25 -0.37 51.82 4.63
N THR A 26 0.76 52.45 4.28
CA THR A 26 1.99 52.33 5.07
C THR A 26 1.90 53.19 6.32
N VAL A 27 1.39 52.63 7.43
CA VAL A 27 1.46 53.27 8.75
C VAL A 27 2.90 53.18 9.25
N VAL A 28 3.49 54.36 9.41
CA VAL A 28 4.84 54.68 9.84
C VAL A 28 5.10 54.21 11.29
N ASP A 29 6.21 53.51 11.49
CA ASP A 29 6.83 53.30 12.81
C ASP A 29 7.52 54.60 13.29
N ALA A 30 7.25 55.05 14.52
CA ALA A 30 8.12 55.94 15.32
C ALA A 30 7.65 56.08 16.79
N PRO A 31 8.53 56.38 17.77
CA PRO A 31 8.63 55.66 19.05
C PRO A 31 8.45 56.51 20.34
N TYR A 32 8.45 55.84 21.52
CA TYR A 32 8.45 56.36 22.92
C TYR A 32 7.11 56.97 23.41
N SER A 33 6.67 56.96 24.68
CA SER A 33 7.31 56.88 26.00
C SER A 33 6.24 56.58 27.08
N ASP A 34 6.69 56.02 28.21
CA ASP A 34 6.04 55.92 29.52
C ASP A 34 5.39 57.22 30.04
N VAL A 35 4.53 57.04 31.07
CA VAL A 35 4.06 57.98 32.12
C VAL A 35 2.59 58.44 32.02
N ALA A 36 1.68 57.66 32.61
CA ALA A 36 0.59 58.12 33.49
C ALA A 36 -0.25 56.90 33.99
N ARG A 37 0.00 56.40 35.21
CA ARG A 37 -0.63 56.88 36.47
C ARG A 37 -2.01 56.21 36.66
N ALA A 38 -2.07 55.05 37.32
CA ALA A 38 -2.14 54.91 38.77
C ALA A 38 -3.20 55.83 39.39
N GLU A 39 -4.45 55.36 39.47
CA GLU A 39 -5.51 55.76 40.42
C GLU A 39 -6.81 55.01 40.04
N ALA A 40 -6.89 53.72 40.37
CA ALA A 40 -8.17 53.02 40.50
C ALA A 40 -7.96 51.78 41.40
N ASP A 41 -8.43 51.92 42.64
CA ASP A 41 -8.91 50.86 43.51
C ASP A 41 -7.88 49.98 44.24
N SER A 42 -7.24 50.61 45.22
CA SER A 42 -7.05 49.99 46.53
C SER A 42 -8.42 49.72 47.17
N GLU A 43 -8.96 48.52 47.04
CA GLU A 43 -9.93 48.01 48.02
C GLU A 43 -9.87 46.47 48.09
N GLN A 44 -9.66 45.99 49.32
CA GLN A 44 -9.91 44.63 49.82
C GLN A 44 -8.78 43.59 49.73
N ALA A 45 -8.01 43.56 50.82
CA ALA A 45 -7.23 42.43 51.27
C ALA A 45 -8.11 41.37 51.96
N THR A 46 -7.94 40.08 51.61
CA THR A 46 -8.04 38.94 52.56
C THR A 46 -7.17 37.76 52.10
N VAL A 47 -6.13 37.52 52.88
CA VAL A 47 -5.51 36.24 53.30
C VAL A 47 -6.14 34.93 52.77
N ASP A 48 -5.40 34.12 52.01
CA ASP A 48 -5.01 32.74 52.41
C ASP A 48 -3.95 32.17 51.45
N ASP A 49 -2.71 32.03 51.94
CA ASP A 49 -1.56 31.48 51.21
C ASP A 49 -1.53 29.97 51.40
N SER A 50 -2.13 29.24 50.45
CA SER A 50 -2.03 27.79 50.35
C SER A 50 -1.95 27.35 48.89
N SER A 51 -0.82 27.57 48.23
CA SER A 51 -0.48 26.82 47.00
C SER A 51 0.99 26.89 46.57
N LYS A 52 1.91 26.38 47.40
CA LYS A 52 3.26 25.99 46.94
C LYS A 52 3.58 24.54 47.26
N LEU A 53 2.86 23.59 46.65
CA LEU A 53 3.36 22.22 46.53
C LEU A 53 3.00 21.59 45.18
N LYS A 54 4.07 21.37 44.40
CA LYS A 54 4.28 20.24 43.50
C LYS A 54 3.36 20.17 42.27
N ASN A 55 3.91 20.78 41.22
CA ASN A 55 4.14 20.18 39.92
C ASN A 55 4.10 18.63 39.95
N ARG A 56 2.89 18.07 39.88
CA ARG A 56 2.66 16.64 39.68
C ARG A 56 2.28 16.48 38.23
N ASN A 57 3.31 16.16 37.44
CA ASN A 57 3.26 15.32 36.26
C ASN A 57 1.84 14.84 35.95
N ARG A 58 1.10 15.63 35.17
CA ARG A 58 0.04 15.08 34.35
C ARG A 58 0.75 14.18 33.34
N ARG A 59 1.01 12.93 33.76
CA ARG A 59 1.28 11.82 32.85
C ARG A 59 0.05 11.78 31.94
N SER A 60 0.17 12.50 30.83
CA SER A 60 -0.71 12.33 29.70
C SER A 60 -0.51 10.90 29.27
N LEU A 61 -1.40 10.02 29.73
CA LEU A 61 -1.67 8.74 29.10
C LEU A 61 -2.22 9.10 27.72
N THR A 62 -1.31 9.48 26.82
CA THR A 62 -1.56 9.47 25.40
C THR A 62 -1.73 7.99 25.07
N THR A 63 -3.00 7.58 25.03
CA THR A 63 -3.39 6.35 24.36
C THR A 63 -2.81 6.48 22.95
N ASN A 64 -1.83 5.63 22.67
CA ASN A 64 -1.09 5.64 21.42
C ASN A 64 -2.06 5.16 20.33
N LYS A 65 -2.95 6.06 19.89
CA LYS A 65 -3.77 5.90 18.69
C LYS A 65 -2.78 5.77 17.55
N LYS A 66 -2.40 4.53 17.23
CA LYS A 66 -1.75 4.18 15.97
C LYS A 66 -2.67 4.75 14.89
N GLN A 67 -2.28 5.90 14.34
CA GLN A 67 -2.88 6.41 13.13
C GLN A 67 -2.78 5.29 12.10
N PRO A 68 -3.86 4.94 11.38
CA PRO A 68 -3.76 3.95 10.33
C PRO A 68 -2.73 4.48 9.33
N SER A 69 -1.57 3.83 9.25
CA SER A 69 -0.59 4.10 8.22
C SER A 69 -1.31 3.92 6.89
N ARG A 70 -1.37 4.99 6.09
CA ARG A 70 -1.97 4.93 4.75
C ARG A 70 -1.26 3.81 3.99
N LYS A 71 -2.04 2.94 3.37
CA LYS A 71 -1.47 1.87 2.55
C LYS A 71 -0.86 2.53 1.30
N PRO A 72 0.37 2.17 0.93
CA PRO A 72 0.96 2.62 -0.32
C PRO A 72 0.15 2.07 -1.50
N PHE A 73 -0.06 2.87 -2.54
CA PHE A 73 -0.74 2.46 -3.76
C PHE A 73 0.23 1.89 -4.80
N HIS A 74 1.47 2.39 -4.81
CA HIS A 74 2.48 2.06 -5.82
C HIS A 74 3.89 2.15 -5.26
N LYS A 75 4.83 1.48 -5.95
CA LYS A 75 6.26 1.37 -5.59
C LYS A 75 7.19 2.00 -6.63
N ILE A 76 6.71 3.03 -7.33
CA ILE A 76 7.43 3.73 -8.41
C ILE A 76 8.82 4.22 -7.98
N SER A 77 8.97 4.75 -6.76
CA SER A 77 10.27 5.23 -6.26
C SER A 77 11.30 4.10 -6.23
N GLU A 78 10.90 2.93 -5.72
CA GLU A 78 11.77 1.76 -5.64
C GLU A 78 12.14 1.25 -7.02
N VAL A 79 11.16 1.13 -7.91
CA VAL A 79 11.40 0.65 -9.28
C VAL A 79 12.31 1.62 -10.03
N ARG A 80 12.09 2.93 -9.90
CA ARG A 80 12.95 3.95 -10.48
C ARG A 80 14.40 3.81 -9.99
N GLU A 81 14.60 3.60 -8.70
CA GLU A 81 15.93 3.44 -8.10
C GLU A 81 16.61 2.16 -8.58
N ARG A 82 15.87 1.04 -8.66
CA ARG A 82 16.37 -0.22 -9.22
C ARG A 82 16.79 -0.07 -10.69
N GLN A 83 16.07 0.73 -11.48
CA GLN A 83 16.42 1.03 -12.87
C GLN A 83 17.53 2.09 -13.01
N GLY A 84 18.01 2.68 -11.91
CA GLY A 84 19.08 3.69 -11.94
C GLY A 84 18.67 5.02 -12.60
N VAL A 85 17.36 5.30 -12.71
CA VAL A 85 16.85 6.50 -13.37
C VAL A 85 16.70 7.63 -12.33
N THR A 86 17.26 8.81 -12.61
CA THR A 86 17.07 9.97 -11.73
C THR A 86 15.71 10.63 -11.97
N LEU A 87 15.11 11.24 -10.93
CA LEU A 87 13.86 12.00 -11.07
C LEU A 87 13.94 13.10 -12.11
N ARG A 88 15.12 13.70 -12.27
CA ARG A 88 15.38 14.71 -13.30
C ARG A 88 15.31 14.15 -14.72
N ASN A 89 15.77 12.92 -14.92
CA ASN A 89 15.64 12.23 -16.20
C ASN A 89 14.16 11.96 -16.51
N VAL A 90 13.41 11.47 -15.53
CA VAL A 90 11.96 11.26 -15.66
C VAL A 90 11.23 12.55 -16.04
N ALA A 91 11.48 13.64 -15.30
CA ALA A 91 10.87 14.94 -15.56
C ALA A 91 11.16 15.46 -16.98
N ARG A 92 12.41 15.33 -17.45
CA ARG A 92 12.80 15.72 -18.81
C ARG A 92 12.14 14.85 -19.88
N ARG A 93 12.10 13.52 -19.69
CA ARG A 93 11.51 12.57 -20.66
C ARG A 93 9.98 12.72 -20.76
N LEU A 94 9.32 13.03 -19.65
CA LEU A 94 7.87 13.27 -19.62
C LEU A 94 7.49 14.70 -20.00
N GLY A 95 8.43 15.65 -19.98
CA GLY A 95 8.14 17.07 -20.16
C GLY A 95 7.30 17.65 -19.03
N ILE A 96 7.39 17.09 -17.81
CA ILE A 96 6.60 17.47 -16.65
C ILE A 96 7.50 18.18 -15.63
N GLU A 97 6.93 19.14 -14.91
CA GLU A 97 7.64 19.86 -13.85
C GLU A 97 8.14 18.91 -12.74
N MET A 98 9.33 19.18 -12.23
CA MET A 98 9.97 18.41 -11.15
C MET A 98 9.08 18.31 -9.90
N ALA A 99 8.36 19.38 -9.54
CA ALA A 99 7.48 19.38 -8.37
C ALA A 99 6.34 18.37 -8.49
N VAL A 100 5.77 18.25 -9.69
CA VAL A 100 4.71 17.28 -10.00
C VAL A 100 5.26 15.85 -9.93
N ILE A 101 6.43 15.59 -10.54
CA ILE A 101 7.07 14.28 -10.50
C ILE A 101 7.37 13.84 -9.06
N ARG A 102 7.86 14.74 -8.21
CA ARG A 102 8.10 14.46 -6.78
C ARG A 102 6.80 14.16 -6.02
N LYS A 103 5.69 14.78 -6.40
CA LYS A 103 4.38 14.50 -5.81
C LYS A 103 3.89 13.12 -6.24
N GLN A 104 3.99 12.82 -7.53
CA GLN A 104 3.57 11.55 -8.13
C GLN A 104 4.38 10.35 -7.61
N GLU A 105 5.68 10.53 -7.38
CA GLU A 105 6.54 9.45 -6.90
C GLU A 105 6.15 8.95 -5.51
N LYS A 106 5.52 9.78 -4.66
CA LYS A 106 5.12 9.38 -3.31
C LYS A 106 4.21 8.16 -3.36
N PRO A 107 4.48 7.11 -2.58
CA PRO A 107 3.74 5.84 -2.68
C PRO A 107 2.25 5.97 -2.30
N ASP A 108 1.92 6.96 -1.46
CA ASP A 108 0.53 7.28 -1.06
C ASP A 108 -0.18 8.22 -2.04
N SER A 109 0.47 8.64 -3.13
CA SER A 109 -0.15 9.55 -4.10
C SER A 109 -1.09 8.78 -5.01
N ASP A 110 -2.35 9.20 -5.09
CA ASP A 110 -3.25 8.67 -6.11
C ASP A 110 -2.80 9.16 -7.50
N LEU A 111 -2.65 8.21 -8.43
CA LEU A 111 -2.19 8.44 -9.80
C LEU A 111 -3.24 7.97 -10.78
N ARG A 112 -3.50 8.78 -11.80
CA ARG A 112 -4.32 8.33 -12.93
C ARG A 112 -3.59 7.19 -13.65
N ILE A 113 -4.35 6.23 -14.16
CA ILE A 113 -3.82 5.13 -14.97
C ILE A 113 -3.00 5.67 -16.15
N SER A 114 -3.43 6.78 -16.76
CA SER A 114 -2.68 7.47 -17.82
C SER A 114 -1.29 7.91 -17.39
N ASP A 115 -1.13 8.36 -16.14
CA ASP A 115 0.15 8.80 -15.60
C ASP A 115 1.03 7.60 -15.25
N LEU A 116 0.45 6.54 -14.67
CA LEU A 116 1.17 5.27 -14.47
C LEU A 116 1.71 4.68 -15.78
N LEU A 117 0.94 4.72 -16.86
CA LEU A 117 1.39 4.29 -18.19
C LEU A 117 2.53 5.17 -18.75
N ARG A 118 2.58 6.45 -18.38
CA ARG A 118 3.70 7.33 -18.75
C ARG A 118 4.96 6.96 -17.98
N TRP A 119 4.84 6.70 -16.68
CA TRP A 119 5.93 6.17 -15.86
C TRP A 119 6.45 4.83 -16.39
N GLN A 120 5.55 3.93 -16.78
CA GLN A 120 5.87 2.65 -17.40
C GLN A 120 6.78 2.81 -18.62
N ARG A 121 6.42 3.70 -19.55
CA ARG A 121 7.22 3.95 -20.77
C ARG A 121 8.60 4.53 -20.49
N VAL A 122 8.74 5.34 -19.44
CA VAL A 122 10.02 5.98 -19.10
C VAL A 122 10.96 5.04 -18.36
N LEU A 123 10.40 4.20 -17.49
CA LEU A 123 11.14 3.22 -16.70
C LEU A 123 11.34 1.88 -17.43
N ASP A 124 10.63 1.66 -18.55
CA ASP A 124 10.68 0.45 -19.37
C ASP A 124 10.43 -0.84 -18.57
N VAL A 125 9.42 -0.79 -17.70
CA VAL A 125 8.98 -1.91 -16.84
C VAL A 125 7.52 -2.24 -17.15
N PRO A 126 7.03 -3.45 -16.89
CA PRO A 126 5.60 -3.72 -16.99
C PRO A 126 4.81 -2.96 -15.91
N LEU A 127 3.57 -2.57 -16.21
CA LEU A 127 2.72 -1.77 -15.30
C LEU A 127 2.54 -2.44 -13.92
N ALA A 128 2.44 -3.78 -13.89
CA ALA A 128 2.28 -4.54 -12.67
C ALA A 128 3.43 -4.32 -11.67
N GLU A 129 4.66 -4.12 -12.15
CA GLU A 129 5.83 -3.87 -11.30
C GLU A 129 5.80 -2.49 -10.64
N LEU A 130 5.02 -1.55 -11.16
CA LEU A 130 4.87 -0.23 -10.54
C LEU A 130 3.86 -0.23 -9.39
N LEU A 131 2.96 -1.21 -9.36
CA LEU A 131 1.91 -1.32 -8.34
C LEU A 131 2.45 -2.04 -7.11
N GLU A 132 1.90 -1.70 -5.94
CA GLU A 132 2.20 -2.44 -4.73
C GLU A 132 1.64 -3.86 -4.85
N ASP A 133 2.47 -4.86 -4.54
CA ASP A 133 1.99 -6.24 -4.49
C ASP A 133 1.23 -6.39 -3.16
N ASP A 134 -0.09 -6.42 -3.22
CA ASP A 134 -0.87 -6.95 -2.11
C ASP A 134 -0.62 -8.47 -2.06
N ILE A 135 0.49 -8.87 -1.44
CA ILE A 135 0.93 -10.26 -1.25
C ILE A 135 -0.18 -11.10 -0.58
N ASP A 136 -1.20 -10.46 0.00
CA ASP A 136 -2.24 -11.08 0.82
C ASP A 136 -3.68 -10.97 0.29
N GLN A 137 -3.92 -10.57 -0.97
CA GLN A 137 -5.30 -10.40 -1.45
C GLN A 137 -5.61 -11.25 -2.68
N LEU A 138 -5.72 -12.56 -2.48
CA LEU A 138 -6.93 -13.19 -3.01
C LEU A 138 -8.08 -12.43 -2.33
N SER A 139 -8.83 -11.60 -3.08
CA SER A 139 -10.00 -10.85 -2.58
C SER A 139 -10.82 -11.73 -1.63
N GLY A 140 -11.43 -11.18 -0.57
CA GLY A 140 -12.15 -11.96 0.45
C GLY A 140 -12.95 -13.16 -0.11
N PRO A 141 -13.77 -12.99 -1.17
CA PRO A 141 -14.45 -14.09 -1.85
C PRO A 141 -13.53 -15.15 -2.47
N VAL A 142 -12.45 -14.74 -3.14
CA VAL A 142 -11.47 -15.64 -3.78
C VAL A 142 -10.67 -16.43 -2.74
N LEU A 143 -10.28 -15.79 -1.63
CA LEU A 143 -9.57 -16.46 -0.54
C LEU A 143 -10.48 -17.49 0.14
N VAL A 144 -11.73 -17.12 0.44
CA VAL A 144 -12.75 -18.02 0.98
C VAL A 144 -12.97 -19.21 0.04
N ARG A 145 -13.14 -18.96 -1.26
CA ARG A 145 -13.26 -20.02 -2.28
C ARG A 145 -12.04 -20.93 -2.30
N SER A 146 -10.83 -20.38 -2.30
CA SER A 146 -9.59 -21.17 -2.30
C SER A 146 -9.47 -22.06 -1.05
N ARG A 147 -9.89 -21.57 0.12
CA ARG A 147 -9.91 -22.34 1.36
C ARG A 147 -10.95 -23.44 1.31
N MET A 148 -12.16 -23.17 0.81
CA MET A 148 -13.21 -24.19 0.68
C MET A 148 -12.83 -25.27 -0.33
N VAL A 149 -12.20 -24.92 -1.45
CA VAL A 149 -11.60 -25.88 -2.39
C VAL A 149 -10.58 -26.77 -1.68
N LYS A 150 -9.68 -26.21 -0.87
CA LYS A 150 -8.69 -26.99 -0.11
C LYS A 150 -9.37 -27.93 0.90
N LEU A 151 -10.38 -27.46 1.63
CA LEU A 151 -11.16 -28.29 2.56
C LEU A 151 -11.88 -29.43 1.85
N MET A 152 -12.51 -29.17 0.70
CA MET A 152 -13.17 -30.20 -0.11
C MET A 152 -12.15 -31.26 -0.56
N LYS A 153 -11.01 -30.84 -1.11
CA LYS A 153 -9.94 -31.75 -1.53
C LYS A 153 -9.43 -32.62 -0.37
N THR A 154 -9.28 -32.04 0.83
CA THR A 154 -8.89 -32.82 2.02
C THR A 154 -9.98 -33.79 2.46
N ALA A 155 -11.25 -33.37 2.49
CA ALA A 155 -12.35 -34.23 2.88
C ALA A 155 -12.53 -35.39 1.88
N ALA A 156 -12.42 -35.11 0.58
CA ALA A 156 -12.48 -36.12 -0.47
C ALA A 156 -11.32 -37.13 -0.39
N ALA A 157 -10.11 -36.68 -0.05
CA ALA A 157 -8.96 -37.57 0.18
C ALA A 157 -9.12 -38.43 1.44
N ILE A 158 -9.67 -37.86 2.53
CA ILE A 158 -9.97 -38.64 3.75
C ILE A 158 -11.06 -39.68 3.45
N ARG A 159 -12.09 -39.34 2.67
CA ARG A 159 -13.14 -40.28 2.26
C ARG A 159 -12.54 -41.48 1.50
N GLU A 160 -11.62 -41.23 0.59
CA GLU A 160 -10.90 -42.27 -0.16
C GLU A 160 -10.07 -43.17 0.77
N GLN A 161 -9.43 -42.59 1.79
CA GLN A 161 -8.58 -43.34 2.72
C GLN A 161 -9.38 -44.16 3.76
N VAL A 162 -10.50 -43.62 4.24
CA VAL A 162 -11.30 -44.22 5.32
C VAL A 162 -12.21 -45.35 4.80
N GLY A 163 -12.58 -45.37 3.52
CA GLY A 163 -13.44 -46.42 2.95
C GLY A 163 -14.79 -46.53 3.67
N ASP A 164 -15.33 -47.75 3.80
CA ASP A 164 -16.64 -48.04 4.43
C ASP A 164 -16.60 -48.17 5.97
N ASN A 165 -15.55 -47.67 6.62
CA ASN A 165 -15.42 -47.72 8.07
C ASN A 165 -16.36 -46.72 8.77
N ALA A 166 -16.52 -46.84 10.10
CA ALA A 166 -17.36 -45.93 10.89
C ALA A 166 -17.06 -44.42 10.72
N GLY A 167 -15.86 -44.06 10.26
CA GLY A 167 -15.48 -42.68 9.93
C GLY A 167 -16.06 -42.15 8.60
N SER A 168 -16.63 -43.02 7.75
CA SER A 168 -17.16 -42.65 6.42
C SER A 168 -18.38 -41.75 6.52
N GLN A 169 -19.23 -41.96 7.53
CA GLN A 169 -20.44 -41.18 7.78
C GLN A 169 -20.10 -39.73 8.16
N LEU A 170 -19.13 -39.53 9.06
CA LEU A 170 -18.68 -38.21 9.48
C LEU A 170 -18.07 -37.42 8.31
N VAL A 171 -17.24 -38.07 7.49
CA VAL A 171 -16.64 -37.42 6.33
C VAL A 171 -17.69 -37.09 5.26
N SER A 172 -18.68 -37.96 5.08
CA SER A 172 -19.80 -37.70 4.16
C SER A 172 -20.65 -36.51 4.63
N GLN A 173 -20.89 -36.39 5.93
CA GLN A 173 -21.56 -35.21 6.52
C GLN A 173 -20.75 -33.93 6.31
N LEU A 174 -19.42 -33.98 6.53
CA LEU A 174 -18.54 -32.84 6.30
C LEU A 174 -18.55 -32.38 4.84
N ILE A 175 -18.52 -33.31 3.89
CA ILE A 175 -18.63 -33.00 2.45
C ILE A 175 -20.00 -32.36 2.16
N GLY A 176 -21.07 -32.88 2.73
CA GLY A 176 -22.41 -32.28 2.63
C GLY A 176 -22.46 -30.84 3.12
N GLN A 177 -21.89 -30.56 4.29
CA GLN A 177 -21.80 -29.20 4.85
C GLN A 177 -20.97 -28.24 3.97
N ILE A 178 -19.89 -28.73 3.37
CA ILE A 178 -19.07 -27.92 2.44
C ILE A 178 -19.87 -27.61 1.16
N LEU A 179 -20.61 -28.58 0.61
CA LEU A 179 -21.44 -28.39 -0.59
C LEU A 179 -22.64 -27.49 -0.34
N GLU A 180 -23.21 -27.52 0.86
CA GLU A 180 -24.27 -26.61 1.27
C GLU A 180 -23.77 -25.15 1.28
N MET A 181 -22.54 -24.93 1.76
CA MET A 181 -21.93 -23.60 1.73
C MET A 181 -21.44 -23.20 0.33
N MET A 182 -21.04 -24.15 -0.51
CA MET A 182 -20.42 -23.90 -1.82
C MET A 182 -20.66 -25.06 -2.80
N PRO A 183 -21.77 -25.04 -3.55
CA PRO A 183 -22.19 -26.17 -4.38
C PRO A 183 -21.29 -26.40 -5.60
N GLU A 184 -20.58 -25.38 -6.07
CA GLU A 184 -19.61 -25.49 -7.17
C GLU A 184 -18.42 -26.42 -6.88
N LEU A 185 -18.29 -26.92 -5.65
CA LEU A 185 -17.20 -27.83 -5.24
C LEU A 185 -17.51 -29.31 -5.49
N ALA A 186 -18.67 -29.65 -6.09
CA ALA A 186 -19.10 -31.03 -6.31
C ALA A 186 -18.12 -31.87 -7.16
N ASP A 187 -17.52 -31.24 -8.19
CA ASP A 187 -16.67 -31.94 -9.17
C ASP A 187 -15.18 -31.94 -8.79
N ILE A 188 -14.84 -31.54 -7.56
CA ILE A 188 -13.45 -31.40 -7.15
C ILE A 188 -12.84 -32.76 -6.82
N THR A 189 -11.81 -33.11 -7.60
CA THR A 189 -10.98 -34.29 -7.34
C THR A 189 -10.20 -34.15 -6.02
N PRO A 190 -10.06 -35.24 -5.23
CA PRO A 190 -9.19 -35.27 -4.05
C PRO A 190 -7.78 -34.76 -4.32
N TRP A 191 -7.05 -34.40 -3.26
CA TRP A 191 -5.61 -34.23 -3.39
C TRP A 191 -5.00 -35.49 -4.00
N HIS A 192 -4.26 -35.33 -5.10
CA HIS A 192 -3.39 -36.40 -5.57
C HIS A 192 -2.51 -36.81 -4.40
N THR A 193 -2.54 -38.08 -4.02
CA THR A 193 -1.62 -38.61 -3.02
C THR A 193 -0.23 -38.55 -3.65
N VAL A 194 0.50 -37.47 -3.41
CA VAL A 194 1.88 -37.34 -3.91
C VAL A 194 2.71 -38.33 -3.11
N GLY A 195 3.06 -39.45 -3.75
CA GLY A 195 3.70 -40.60 -3.12
C GLY A 195 2.85 -41.85 -3.33
N GLN A 196 3.12 -42.54 -4.43
CA GLN A 196 2.58 -43.87 -4.76
C GLN A 196 2.37 -44.73 -3.51
N ARG A 197 1.22 -45.42 -3.45
CA ARG A 197 1.07 -46.60 -2.61
C ARG A 197 2.10 -47.62 -3.08
N ARG A 198 3.29 -47.64 -2.47
CA ARG A 198 4.19 -48.78 -2.61
C ARG A 198 3.39 -49.99 -2.15
N THR A 199 3.06 -50.89 -3.06
CA THR A 199 2.62 -52.22 -2.66
C THR A 199 3.79 -52.89 -1.94
N LEU A 200 3.51 -53.80 -1.00
CA LEU A 200 4.55 -54.45 -0.19
C LEU A 200 5.68 -55.06 -1.05
N ASP A 201 5.36 -55.48 -2.28
CA ASP A 201 6.30 -56.07 -3.25
C ASP A 201 7.04 -55.06 -4.14
N ASP A 202 6.77 -53.76 -4.05
CA ASP A 202 7.42 -52.76 -4.92
C ASP A 202 8.75 -52.31 -4.34
N VAL A 203 9.81 -53.07 -4.65
CA VAL A 203 11.19 -52.75 -4.30
C VAL A 203 11.63 -51.45 -4.99
N GLY A 204 12.08 -50.46 -4.20
CA GLY A 204 12.46 -49.14 -4.72
C GLY A 204 13.62 -49.18 -5.72
N ARG A 205 13.87 -48.09 -6.47
CA ARG A 205 14.96 -48.02 -7.48
C ARG A 205 16.31 -48.44 -6.92
N THR A 206 16.62 -48.13 -5.67
CA THR A 206 17.86 -48.54 -4.98
C THR A 206 18.02 -50.05 -4.83
N ALA A 207 16.92 -50.80 -4.75
CA ALA A 207 16.96 -52.27 -4.74
C ALA A 207 16.97 -52.87 -6.15
N ARG A 208 16.54 -52.12 -7.16
CA ARG A 208 16.60 -52.53 -8.58
C ARG A 208 17.98 -52.26 -9.19
N ASP A 209 18.64 -51.18 -8.77
CA ASP A 209 19.98 -50.79 -9.21
C ASP A 209 20.98 -50.95 -8.05
N THR A 210 21.29 -52.20 -7.67
CA THR A 210 22.35 -52.46 -6.68
C THR A 210 23.71 -52.26 -7.33
N VAL A 211 24.49 -51.32 -6.79
CA VAL A 211 25.89 -51.12 -7.20
C VAL A 211 26.74 -52.21 -6.54
N PRO A 212 27.54 -52.98 -7.30
CA PRO A 212 28.39 -54.02 -6.73
C PRO A 212 29.46 -53.41 -5.81
N ASP A 213 29.67 -54.04 -4.65
CA ASP A 213 30.58 -53.57 -3.60
C ASP A 213 32.04 -53.44 -4.05
N ASP A 214 32.42 -54.09 -5.15
CA ASP A 214 33.75 -53.99 -5.78
C ASP A 214 34.09 -52.56 -6.26
N LEU A 215 33.09 -51.68 -6.44
CA LEU A 215 33.30 -50.28 -6.79
C LEU A 215 33.74 -49.41 -5.60
N PHE A 216 33.59 -49.91 -4.36
CA PHE A 216 33.99 -49.22 -3.13
C PHE A 216 35.23 -49.86 -2.51
N GLY A 217 36.23 -50.19 -3.36
CA GLY A 217 37.51 -50.75 -2.95
C GLY A 217 38.13 -50.05 -1.74
N ARG A 218 38.53 -50.89 -0.78
CA ARG A 218 39.24 -50.67 0.50
C ARG A 218 40.13 -49.43 0.61
#